data_AF-A0A842FPS6-F1
#
_entry.id   AF-A0A842FPS6-F1
#
_cell.length_a   1.000
_cell.length_b   1.000
_cell.length_c   1.000
_cell.angle_alpha   90.00
_cell.angle_beta   90.00
_cell.angle_gamma   90.00
#
_symmetry.space_group_name_H-M   'P 1'
#
loop_
_entity.id
_entity.type
_entity.pdbx_description
1 polymer ?
#
loop_
_entity_poly.entity_id
_entity_poly.type
_entity_poly.pdbx_seq_one_letter_code
_entity_poly.pdbx_strand_id
1 'polypeptide(L)' 'MQMKFKVNDKVRFILANNLKIGIVRECFEEYRAYCVESGNGMYTLAEKVITHVNDEPARVPDEKMVRDHKFVDKEDADT' A
#
# COMPACT_ATOMS: atom_id res chain seq x y z
N MET A 1 7.67 -24.24 0.27
CA MET A 1 7.55 -22.78 0.03
C MET A 1 6.40 -22.30 0.89
N GLN A 2 6.57 -21.25 1.69
CA GLN A 2 5.52 -20.81 2.62
C GLN A 2 4.74 -19.65 2.00
N MET A 3 3.41 -19.74 1.97
CA MET A 3 2.56 -18.63 1.57
C MET A 3 2.68 -17.46 2.54
N LYS A 4 2.65 -16.24 2.01
CA LYS A 4 2.72 -15.01 2.83
C LYS A 4 1.44 -14.72 3.60
N PHE A 5 0.29 -15.09 3.06
CA PHE A 5 -1.03 -14.80 3.65
C PHE A 5 -1.79 -16.10 3.94
N LYS A 6 -2.59 -16.13 5.00
CA LYS A 6 -3.43 -17.27 5.38
C LYS A 6 -4.91 -17.02 5.10
N VAL A 7 -5.69 -18.10 5.03
CA VAL A 7 -7.15 -17.98 4.99
C VAL A 7 -7.64 -17.28 6.26
N ASN A 8 -8.60 -16.38 6.09
CA ASN A 8 -9.11 -15.41 7.06
C ASN A 8 -8.16 -14.24 7.39
N ASP A 9 -7.00 -14.09 6.73
CA ASP A 9 -6.21 -12.87 6.88
C ASP A 9 -6.91 -11.68 6.24
N LYS A 10 -6.83 -10.54 6.92
CA LYS A 10 -7.27 -9.26 6.39
C LYS A 10 -6.13 -8.64 5.57
N VAL A 11 -6.41 -8.39 4.30
CA VAL A 11 -5.45 -7.87 3.33
C VAL A 11 -5.97 -6.61 2.65
N ARG A 12 -5.07 -5.75 2.18
CA ARG A 12 -5.37 -4.59 1.35
C ARG A 12 -4.83 -4.79 -0.07
N PHE A 13 -5.55 -4.27 -1.04
CA PHE A 13 -5.17 -4.33 -2.46
C PHE A 13 -5.72 -3.11 -3.19
N ILE A 14 -5.13 -2.78 -4.35
CA ILE A 14 -5.58 -1.68 -5.20
C ILE A 14 -6.33 -2.25 -6.38
N LEU A 15 -7.58 -1.82 -6.57
CA LEU A 15 -8.41 -2.19 -7.72
C LEU A 15 -8.97 -0.92 -8.34
N ALA A 16 -8.78 -0.74 -9.65
CA ALA A 16 -9.24 0.46 -10.37
C ALA A 16 -8.82 1.78 -9.65
N ASN A 17 -7.54 1.87 -9.25
CA ASN A 17 -6.96 3.00 -8.50
C ASN A 17 -7.62 3.30 -7.14
N ASN A 18 -8.42 2.38 -6.60
CA ASN A 18 -9.04 2.50 -5.28
C ASN A 18 -8.44 1.46 -4.33
N LEU A 19 -8.04 1.92 -3.14
CA LEU A 19 -7.61 1.03 -2.06
C LEU A 19 -8.83 0.29 -1.50
N LYS A 20 -8.78 -1.04 -1.56
CA LYS A 20 -9.79 -1.94 -1.00
C LYS A 20 -9.18 -2.84 0.06
N ILE A 21 -10.02 -3.23 1.00
CA ILE A 21 -9.68 -4.18 2.06
C ILE A 21 -10.59 -5.38 1.88
N GLY A 22 -10.03 -6.57 2.02
CA GLY A 22 -10.78 -7.81 1.96
C GLY A 22 -10.19 -8.89 2.87
N ILE A 23 -10.86 -10.03 2.86
CA ILE A 23 -10.50 -11.21 3.66
C ILE A 23 -10.12 -12.33 2.71
N VAL A 24 -8.97 -12.95 2.92
CA VAL A 24 -8.54 -14.11 2.14
C VAL A 24 -9.48 -15.28 2.45
N ARG A 25 -10.16 -15.79 1.43
CA ARG A 25 -11.04 -16.97 1.52
C ARG A 25 -10.33 -18.24 1.07
N GLU A 26 -9.46 -18.13 0.08
CA GLU A 26 -8.76 -19.28 -0.49
C GLU A 26 -7.38 -18.86 -1.01
N CYS A 27 -6.43 -19.80 -0.97
CA CYS A 27 -5.07 -19.56 -1.38
C CYS A 27 -4.68 -20.57 -2.47
N PHE A 28 -4.13 -20.09 -3.57
CA PHE A 28 -3.67 -20.90 -4.71
C PHE A 28 -2.14 -20.90 -4.75
N GLU A 29 -1.53 -21.92 -4.14
CA GLU A 29 -0.06 -22.06 -4.05
C GLU A 29 0.60 -22.20 -5.42
N GLU A 30 -0.03 -22.94 -6.33
CA GLU A 30 0.45 -23.18 -7.69
C GLU A 30 0.63 -21.86 -8.48
N TYR A 31 -0.29 -20.91 -8.27
CA TYR A 31 -0.33 -19.64 -9.01
C TYR A 31 0.17 -18.44 -8.21
N ARG A 32 0.54 -18.64 -6.93
CA ARG A 32 0.81 -17.55 -5.97
C ARG A 32 -0.29 -16.48 -6.00
N ALA A 33 -1.53 -16.94 -5.96
CA ALA A 33 -2.72 -16.09 -5.99
C ALA A 33 -3.61 -16.38 -4.78
N TYR A 34 -4.44 -15.41 -4.42
CA TYR A 34 -5.34 -15.48 -3.27
C TYR A 34 -6.73 -15.02 -3.71
N CYS A 35 -7.75 -15.76 -3.31
CA CYS A 35 -9.14 -15.37 -3.47
C CYS A 35 -9.51 -14.50 -2.26
N VAL A 36 -9.80 -13.23 -2.51
CA VAL A 36 -10.08 -12.22 -1.50
C VAL A 36 -11.52 -11.77 -1.63
N GLU A 37 -12.28 -11.89 -0.56
CA GLU A 37 -13.63 -11.37 -0.45
C GLU A 37 -13.59 -9.93 0.05
N SER A 38 -14.16 -8.99 -0.70
CA SER A 38 -14.23 -7.58 -0.34
C SER A 38 -15.62 -7.02 -0.64
N GLY A 39 -16.32 -6.62 0.42
CA GLY A 39 -17.73 -6.21 0.33
C GLY A 39 -18.60 -7.36 -0.16
N ASN A 40 -19.31 -7.17 -1.27
CA ASN A 40 -20.19 -8.18 -1.87
C ASN A 40 -19.54 -8.95 -3.05
N GLY A 41 -18.22 -8.83 -3.25
CA GLY A 41 -17.52 -9.45 -4.37
C GLY A 41 -16.33 -10.31 -3.93
N MET A 42 -16.04 -11.35 -4.71
CA MET A 42 -14.81 -12.13 -4.62
C MET A 42 -13.85 -11.75 -5.74
N TYR A 43 -12.56 -11.63 -5.41
CA TYR A 43 -11.51 -11.20 -6.32
C TYR A 43 -10.33 -12.15 -6.24
N THR A 44 -9.85 -12.64 -7.38
CA THR A 44 -8.62 -13.43 -7.45
C THR A 44 -7.45 -12.49 -7.71
N LEU A 45 -6.53 -12.40 -6.76
CA LEU A 45 -5.44 -11.43 -6.76
C LEU A 45 -4.11 -12.15 -6.61
N ALA A 46 -3.09 -11.73 -7.37
CA ALA A 46 -1.74 -12.27 -7.23
C ALA A 46 -1.07 -11.75 -5.95
N GLU A 47 -0.15 -12.53 -5.37
CA GLU A 47 0.58 -12.16 -4.15
C GLU A 47 1.22 -10.76 -4.23
N LYS A 48 1.71 -10.38 -5.42
CA LYS A 48 2.41 -9.11 -5.65
C LYS A 48 1.52 -7.87 -5.53
N VAL A 49 0.20 -8.01 -5.65
CA VAL A 49 -0.75 -6.87 -5.61
C VAL A 49 -1.47 -6.75 -4.27
N ILE A 50 -1.18 -7.65 -3.34
CA ILE A 50 -1.81 -7.74 -2.01
C ILE A 50 -0.77 -7.37 -0.95
N THR A 51 -1.19 -6.61 0.06
CA THR A 51 -0.38 -6.28 1.23
C THR A 51 -1.14 -6.60 2.52
N HIS A 52 -0.43 -6.89 3.61
CA HIS A 52 -1.06 -7.03 4.92
C HIS A 52 -1.65 -5.70 5.35
N VAL A 53 -2.81 -5.73 6.03
CA VAL A 53 -3.37 -4.52 6.64
C VAL A 53 -2.52 -4.03 7.82
N ASN A 54 -1.82 -4.94 8.50
CA ASN A 54 -0.91 -4.61 9.61
C ASN A 54 0.49 -4.18 9.15
N ASP A 55 0.83 -4.35 7.87
CA ASP A 55 2.01 -3.67 7.34
C ASP A 55 1.65 -2.18 7.27
N GLU A 56 2.41 -1.37 8.03
CA GLU A 56 2.34 0.09 8.05
C GLU A 56 2.05 0.67 6.66
N PRO A 57 1.36 1.83 6.56
CA PRO A 57 1.13 2.46 5.27
C PRO A 57 2.48 2.53 4.56
N ALA A 58 2.59 1.83 3.42
CA ALA A 58 3.75 1.93 2.57
C ALA A 58 3.99 3.42 2.40
N ARG A 59 5.10 3.92 2.96
CA ARG A 59 5.55 5.29 2.78
C ARG A 59 5.38 5.57 1.29
N VAL A 60 4.37 6.35 0.95
CA VAL A 60 4.45 7.20 -0.22
C VAL A 60 5.83 7.84 -0.09
N PRO A 61 6.75 7.68 -1.06
CA PRO A 61 7.92 8.51 -1.07
C PRO A 61 7.37 9.92 -1.12
N ASP A 62 7.39 10.57 0.04
CA ASP A 62 7.09 11.97 0.23
C ASP A 62 7.82 12.69 -0.89
N GLU A 63 7.02 13.24 -1.79
CA GLU A 63 7.48 14.03 -2.91
C GLU A 63 8.24 15.20 -2.30
N LYS A 64 9.56 15.00 -2.18
CA LYS A 64 10.56 15.90 -1.58
C LYS A 64 9.95 17.09 -0.84
N MET A 65 9.70 16.95 0.46
CA MET A 65 9.77 18.10 1.36
C MET A 65 11.13 18.79 1.18
N VAL A 66 11.18 19.82 0.35
CA VAL A 66 12.22 20.84 0.33
C VAL A 66 12.12 21.62 1.63
N ARG A 67 12.66 21.03 2.70
CA ARG A 67 13.07 21.78 3.89
C ARG A 67 14.43 22.42 3.59
N ASP A 68 14.56 23.66 4.03
CA ASP A 68 15.78 24.48 4.03
C ASP A 68 16.09 25.29 2.76
N HIS A 69 15.15 26.15 2.36
CA HIS A 69 15.54 27.49 1.91
C HIS A 69 15.10 28.50 2.96
N LYS A 70 15.98 28.74 3.94
CA LYS A 70 15.97 29.95 4.75
C LYS A 70 16.17 31.11 3.75
N PHE A 71 15.11 31.83 3.41
CA PHE A 71 15.26 33.15 2.83
C PHE A 71 16.00 33.98 3.87
N VAL A 72 17.30 34.14 3.66
CA VAL A 72 18.08 35.17 4.33
C VAL A 72 17.66 36.44 3.60
N ASP A 73 16.72 37.19 4.17
CA ASP A 73 16.58 38.59 3.82
C ASP A 73 17.93 39.24 4.13
N LYS A 74 18.71 39.39 3.07
CA LYS A 74 19.91 40.20 3.05
C LYS A 74 19.39 41.62 2.96
N GLU A 75 19.13 42.22 4.11
CA GLU A 75 18.98 43.66 4.20
C GLU A 75 20.41 44.21 4.01
N ASP A 76 20.78 44.36 2.74
CA ASP A 76 21.97 45.07 2.31
C ASP A 76 21.90 46.51 2.84
N ALA A 77 23.06 46.98 3.26
CA ALA A 77 23.32 48.30 3.77
C ALA A 77 23.04 49.41 2.74
N ASP A 78 22.97 50.64 3.27
CA ASP A 78 23.29 51.93 2.64
C ASP A 78 22.09 52.84 2.28
N THR A 79 21.69 53.69 3.24
CA THR A 79 21.57 55.16 3.14
C THR A 79 21.16 55.75 4.48
#